data_AF-A0A089K8C3-F1
#
_entry.id   AF-A0A089K8C3-F1
#
_cell.length_a   1.000
_cell.length_b   1.000
_cell.length_c   1.000
_cell.angle_alpha   90.00
_cell.angle_beta   90.00
_cell.angle_gamma   90.00
#
_symmetry.space_group_name_H-M   'P 1'
#
loop_
_entity.id
_entity.type
_entity.pdbx_description
1 polymer ?
#
loop_
_entity_poly.entity_id
_entity_poly.type
_entity_poly.pdbx_seq_one_letter_code
_entity_poly.pdbx_strand_id
1 'polypeptide(L)'
;MRWWGNARQEEGVKSLNQLNLDEDWRVFHEVRNAQMEWERAHLMFDEALGQDQIDYAIFILEAAERKYQIHLKHAKSLGLDRTRM
;
A
#
# COMPACT_ATOMS: atom_id res chain seq x y z
N MET A 1 42.87 -11.03 -15.89
CA MET A 1 41.54 -11.63 -15.63
C MET A 1 40.62 -10.58 -14.98
N ARG A 2 39.98 -9.71 -15.80
CA ARG A 2 39.01 -8.68 -15.32
C ARG A 2 37.54 -9.09 -15.50
N TRP A 3 37.28 -10.27 -16.07
CA TRP A 3 35.93 -10.74 -16.38
C TRP A 3 35.15 -11.26 -15.16
N TRP A 4 35.84 -11.70 -14.11
CA TRP A 4 35.20 -12.26 -12.90
C TRP A 4 34.68 -11.18 -11.93
N GLY A 5 35.17 -9.94 -12.04
CA GLY A 5 34.75 -8.82 -11.17
C GLY A 5 33.42 -8.21 -11.58
N ASN A 6 33.21 -8.02 -12.89
CA ASN A 6 31.97 -7.43 -13.41
C ASN A 6 30.75 -8.34 -13.20
N ALA A 7 30.90 -9.66 -13.36
CA ALA A 7 29.79 -10.60 -13.19
C ALA A 7 29.20 -10.58 -11.77
N ARG A 8 30.05 -10.52 -10.72
CA ARG A 8 29.62 -10.42 -9.32
C ARG A 8 28.96 -9.07 -9.00
N GLN A 9 29.44 -8.01 -9.64
CA GLN A 9 28.85 -6.67 -9.48
C GLN A 9 27.48 -6.58 -10.15
N GLU A 10 27.32 -7.18 -11.33
CA GLU A 10 26.04 -7.26 -12.04
C GLU A 10 25.01 -8.12 -11.29
N GLU A 11 25.42 -9.23 -10.67
CA GLU A 11 24.54 -10.05 -9.82
C GLU A 11 24.04 -9.30 -8.58
N GLY A 12 24.93 -8.55 -7.90
CA GLY A 12 24.55 -7.71 -6.76
C GLY A 12 23.54 -6.62 -7.12
N VAL A 13 23.73 -5.94 -8.26
CA VAL A 13 22.81 -4.90 -8.74
C VAL A 13 21.46 -5.49 -9.16
N LYS A 14 21.43 -6.67 -9.79
CA LYS A 14 20.18 -7.36 -10.15
C LYS A 14 19.38 -7.75 -8.89
N SER A 15 20.05 -8.28 -7.87
CA SER A 15 19.42 -8.65 -6.60
C SER A 15 18.81 -7.45 -5.89
N LEU A 16 19.54 -6.33 -5.81
CA LEU A 16 19.03 -5.09 -5.22
C LEU A 16 17.83 -4.52 -5.98
N ASN A 17 17.86 -4.54 -7.32
CA ASN A 17 16.72 -4.10 -8.12
C ASN A 17 15.49 -5.00 -7.92
N GLN A 18 15.67 -6.31 -7.82
CA GLN A 18 14.56 -7.23 -7.54
C GLN A 18 13.93 -6.94 -6.17
N LEU A 19 14.76 -6.74 -5.13
CA LEU A 19 14.27 -6.39 -3.80
C LEU A 19 13.47 -5.08 -3.78
N ASN A 20 13.94 -4.06 -4.52
CA ASN A 20 13.22 -2.79 -4.64
C ASN A 20 11.88 -2.98 -5.37
N LEU A 21 11.84 -3.78 -6.44
CA LEU A 21 10.59 -4.08 -7.16
C LEU A 21 9.58 -4.83 -6.27
N ASP A 22 10.07 -5.79 -5.47
CA ASP A 22 9.22 -6.55 -4.55
C ASP A 22 8.66 -5.65 -3.43
N GLU A 23 9.48 -4.71 -2.93
CA GLU A 23 9.05 -3.71 -1.95
C GLU A 23 8.01 -2.73 -2.54
N ASP A 24 8.25 -2.23 -3.75
CA ASP A 24 7.31 -1.36 -4.45
C ASP A 24 5.96 -2.06 -4.68
N TRP A 25 6.00 -3.33 -5.07
CA TRP A 25 4.81 -4.14 -5.28
C TRP A 25 4.05 -4.41 -3.97
N ARG A 26 4.77 -4.65 -2.87
CA ARG A 26 4.16 -4.81 -1.54
C ARG A 26 3.44 -3.53 -1.13
N VAL A 27 4.08 -2.38 -1.29
CA VAL A 27 3.49 -1.08 -0.91
C VAL A 27 2.28 -0.76 -1.78
N PHE A 28 2.33 -1.05 -3.08
CA PHE A 28 1.17 -0.94 -3.96
C PHE A 28 -0.01 -1.78 -3.46
N HIS A 29 0.23 -3.05 -3.12
CA HIS A 29 -0.81 -3.92 -2.60
C HIS A 29 -1.38 -3.43 -1.26
N GLU A 30 -0.55 -2.91 -0.36
CA GLU A 30 -1.01 -2.32 0.90
C GLU A 30 -1.95 -1.13 0.67
N VAL A 31 -1.58 -0.22 -0.24
CA VAL A 31 -2.43 0.93 -0.61
C VAL A 31 -3.76 0.46 -1.18
N ARG A 32 -3.73 -0.52 -2.11
CA ARG A 32 -4.96 -1.06 -2.72
C ARG A 32 -5.85 -1.76 -1.70
N ASN A 33 -5.28 -2.54 -0.80
CA ASN A 33 -6.04 -3.22 0.24
C ASN A 33 -6.69 -2.21 1.19
N ALA A 34 -5.96 -1.19 1.63
CA ALA A 34 -6.51 -0.14 2.47
C ALA A 34 -7.61 0.68 1.76
N GLN A 35 -7.47 0.91 0.45
CA GLN A 35 -8.51 1.55 -0.36
C GLN A 35 -9.79 0.69 -0.39
N MET A 36 -9.68 -0.62 -0.65
CA MET A 36 -10.84 -1.53 -0.67
C MET A 36 -11.51 -1.61 0.70
N GLU A 37 -10.74 -1.62 1.79
CA GLU A 37 -11.28 -1.59 3.15
C GLU A 37 -12.07 -0.30 3.42
N TRP A 38 -11.56 0.85 2.97
CA TRP A 38 -12.25 2.13 3.10
C TRP A 38 -13.55 2.18 2.27
N GLU A 39 -13.52 1.69 1.03
CA GLU A 39 -14.73 1.56 0.19
C GLU A 39 -15.78 0.64 0.84
N ARG A 40 -15.33 -0.47 1.44
CA ARG A 40 -16.23 -1.38 2.16
C ARG A 40 -16.83 -0.74 3.42
N ALA A 41 -16.04 0.04 4.15
CA ALA A 41 -16.52 0.76 5.33
C ALA A 41 -17.56 1.82 4.95
N HIS A 42 -17.41 2.46 3.78
CA HIS A 42 -18.43 3.35 3.23
C HIS A 42 -19.75 2.62 2.96
N LEU A 43 -19.70 1.46 2.29
CA LEU A 43 -20.90 0.64 2.06
C LEU A 43 -21.58 0.22 3.37
N MET A 44 -20.78 -0.17 4.37
CA MET A 44 -21.30 -0.52 5.71
C MET A 44 -22.03 0.66 6.37
N PHE A 45 -21.50 1.87 6.22
CA PHE A 45 -22.14 3.09 6.73
C PHE A 45 -23.44 3.38 5.99
N ASP A 46 -23.46 3.26 4.66
CA ASP A 46 -24.65 3.51 3.85
C ASP A 46 -25.80 2.52 4.15
N GLU A 47 -25.46 1.27 4.52
CA GLU A 47 -26.43 0.22 4.86
C GLU A 47 -26.87 0.24 6.34
N ALA A 48 -26.22 1.03 7.21
CA ALA A 48 -26.52 1.07 8.63
C ALA A 48 -27.85 1.79 8.92
N LEU A 49 -28.77 1.10 9.62
CA LEU A 49 -30.10 1.64 9.94
C LEU A 49 -30.32 1.90 11.44
N GLY A 50 -29.63 1.14 12.31
CA GLY A 50 -29.73 1.28 13.75
C GLY A 50 -28.71 2.27 14.30
N GLN A 51 -29.05 2.99 15.37
CA GLN A 51 -28.14 3.96 16.01
C GLN A 51 -26.77 3.34 16.35
N ASP A 52 -26.75 2.19 17.03
CA ASP A 52 -25.51 1.49 17.37
C ASP A 52 -24.74 1.00 16.12
N GLN A 53 -25.46 0.65 15.05
CA GLN A 53 -24.83 0.22 13.79
C GLN A 53 -24.19 1.42 13.06
N ILE A 54 -24.83 2.58 13.12
CA ILE A 54 -24.32 3.83 12.56
C ILE A 54 -23.06 4.25 13.32
N ASP A 55 -23.09 4.24 14.66
CA ASP A 55 -21.93 4.58 15.48
C ASP A 55 -20.75 3.63 15.21
N TYR A 56 -21.03 2.33 15.08
CA TYR A 56 -20.03 1.34 14.71
C TYR A 56 -19.47 1.58 13.30
N ALA A 57 -20.34 1.86 12.31
CA ALA A 57 -19.92 2.10 10.94
C ALA A 57 -19.07 3.36 10.80
N ILE A 58 -19.38 4.43 11.55
CA ILE A 58 -18.55 5.64 11.63
C ILE A 58 -17.17 5.30 12.16
N PHE A 59 -17.09 4.58 13.29
CA PHE A 59 -15.81 4.19 13.88
C PHE A 59 -14.94 3.38 12.90
N ILE A 60 -15.53 2.40 12.19
CA ILE A 60 -14.82 1.59 11.21
C ILE A 60 -14.39 2.43 10.00
N LEU A 61 -15.24 3.34 9.53
CA LEU A 61 -14.94 4.22 8.41
C LEU A 61 -13.75 5.14 8.72
N GLU A 62 -13.75 5.79 9.89
CA GLU A 62 -12.65 6.65 10.32
C GLU A 62 -11.33 5.87 10.45
N ALA A 63 -11.39 4.65 11.01
CA ALA A 63 -10.22 3.79 11.13
C ALA A 63 -9.67 3.37 9.76
N ALA A 64 -10.54 2.99 8.82
CA ALA A 64 -10.15 2.61 7.47
C ALA A 64 -9.58 3.79 6.68
N GLU A 65 -10.18 4.98 6.80
CA GLU A 65 -9.65 6.21 6.19
C GLU A 65 -8.25 6.52 6.73
N ARG A 66 -8.08 6.47 8.06
CA ARG A 66 -6.78 6.76 8.68
C ARG A 66 -5.71 5.78 8.23
N LYS A 67 -6.04 4.48 8.15
CA LYS A 67 -5.15 3.44 7.63
C LYS A 67 -4.77 3.72 6.18
N TYR A 68 -5.73 4.03 5.32
CA TYR A 68 -5.48 4.36 3.91
C TYR A 68 -4.56 5.59 3.76
N GLN A 69 -4.79 6.66 4.53
CA GLN A 69 -3.92 7.84 4.54
C GLN A 69 -2.48 7.51 4.96
N ILE A 70 -2.27 6.59 5.90
CA ILE A 70 -0.93 6.15 6.32
C ILE A 70 -0.22 5.43 5.16
N HIS A 71 -0.89 4.49 4.50
CA HIS A 71 -0.29 3.77 3.37
C HIS A 71 -0.01 4.70 2.18
N LEU A 72 -0.86 5.68 1.90
CA LEU A 72 -0.59 6.70 0.88
C LEU A 72 0.64 7.54 1.21
N LYS A 73 0.82 7.94 2.47
CA LYS A 73 2.02 8.68 2.91
C LYS A 73 3.27 7.82 2.78
N HIS A 74 3.18 6.53 3.10
CA HIS A 74 4.28 5.58 2.95
C HIS A 74 4.68 5.41 1.48
N ALA A 75 3.72 5.14 0.59
CA ALA A 75 3.94 5.07 -0.86
C ALA A 75 4.61 6.34 -1.41
N LYS A 76 4.12 7.51 -1.00
CA LYS A 76 4.69 8.80 -1.41
C LYS A 76 6.14 8.97 -0.92
N SER A 77 6.47 8.52 0.28
CA SER A 77 7.83 8.59 0.81
C SER A 77 8.82 7.71 0.04
N LEU A 78 8.34 6.65 -0.60
CA LEU A 78 9.11 5.78 -1.49
C LEU A 78 9.17 6.27 -2.95
N GLY A 79 8.53 7.41 -3.26
CA GLY A 79 8.48 7.94 -4.63
C GLY A 79 7.54 7.15 -5.56
N LEU A 80 6.66 6.33 -4.98
CA LEU A 80 5.56 5.68 -5.68
C LEU A 80 4.38 6.64 -5.70
N ASP A 81 4.31 7.43 -6.77
CA ASP A 81 3.20 8.34 -7.01
C ASP A 81 2.09 7.64 -7.80
N ARG A 82 0.89 8.21 -7.83
CA ARG A 82 -0.28 7.64 -8.53
C ARG A 82 -0.06 7.42 -10.04
N THR A 83 0.95 8.07 -10.62
CA THR A 83 1.36 7.93 -12.03
C THR A 83 2.32 6.75 -12.25
N ARG A 84 2.95 6.25 -11.19
CA ARG A 84 3.85 5.09 -11.18
C ARG A 84 3.19 3.81 -10.65
N MET A 85 1.98 3.94 -10.08
CA MET A 85 1.11 2.86 -9.60
C MET A 85 -0.04 2.62 -10.57
#